data_AF-A0A8T2TFS5-F1
#
_entry.id   AF-A0A8T2TFS5-F1
#
_cell.length_a   1.000
_cell.length_b   1.000
_cell.length_c   1.000
_cell.angle_alpha   90.00
_cell.angle_beta   90.00
_cell.angle_gamma   90.00
#
_symmetry.space_group_name_H-M   'P 1'
#
loop_
_entity.id
_entity.type
_entity.pdbx_description
1 polymer ?
#
loop_
_entity_poly.entity_id
_entity_poly.type
_entity_poly.pdbx_seq_one_letter_code
_entity_poly.pdbx_strand_id
1 'polypeptide(L)'
;MHAISQQLSPTLGCYGIELLEADTFDLRCFQALTGTKFFVVAEPGTQGLDSLLKNVYGLYVDYVLKNPFYEVEMPIRCELFDLSLTQLIRKDKGVIGR
;
A
#
# COMPACT_ATOMS: atom_id res chain seq x y z
N MET A 1 10.81 4.65 -10.65
CA MET A 1 11.78 3.94 -9.79
C MET A 1 11.53 2.44 -9.71
N HIS A 2 10.32 1.99 -9.37
CA HIS A 2 10.05 0.55 -9.21
C HIS A 2 10.29 -0.31 -10.47
N ALA A 3 9.87 0.13 -11.68
CA ALA A 3 10.13 -0.62 -12.92
C ALA A 3 11.63 -0.66 -13.30
N ILE A 4 12.35 0.43 -13.00
CA ILE A 4 13.80 0.52 -13.22
C ILE A 4 14.53 -0.44 -12.27
N SER A 5 14.09 -0.54 -11.00
CA SER A 5 14.64 -1.49 -10.03
C SER A 5 14.46 -2.94 -10.46
N GLN A 6 13.36 -3.29 -11.12
CA GLN A 6 13.18 -4.63 -11.70
C GLN A 6 14.18 -4.89 -12.83
N GLN A 7 14.36 -3.92 -13.73
CA GLN A 7 15.27 -4.03 -14.88
C GLN A 7 16.75 -4.10 -14.48
N LEU A 8 17.12 -3.43 -13.38
CA LEU A 8 18.48 -3.39 -12.87
C LEU A 8 18.77 -4.47 -11.83
N SER A 9 17.82 -5.36 -11.54
CA SER A 9 18.00 -6.39 -10.51
C SER A 9 19.08 -7.39 -10.92
N PRO A 10 20.11 -7.64 -10.09
CA PRO A 10 21.10 -8.67 -10.34
C PRO A 10 20.56 -10.09 -10.07
N THR A 11 19.38 -10.22 -9.45
CA THR A 11 18.75 -11.49 -9.12
C THR A 11 17.42 -11.69 -9.85
N LEU A 12 17.13 -12.93 -10.22
CA LEU A 12 15.84 -13.33 -10.80
C LEU A 12 14.74 -13.29 -9.72
N GLY A 13 13.55 -12.83 -10.10
CA GLY A 13 12.40 -12.76 -9.19
C GLY A 13 12.31 -11.48 -8.36
N CYS A 14 13.06 -10.43 -8.70
CA CYS A 14 12.85 -9.11 -8.11
C CYS A 14 11.65 -8.43 -8.77
N TYR A 15 10.65 -8.10 -7.96
CA TYR A 15 9.44 -7.41 -8.41
C TYR A 15 9.50 -5.90 -8.13
N GLY A 16 10.68 -5.32 -7.94
CA GLY A 16 10.87 -3.87 -7.81
C GLY A 16 11.09 -3.44 -6.37
N ILE A 17 10.86 -2.15 -6.09
CA ILE A 17 11.10 -1.57 -4.77
C ILE A 17 9.92 -1.91 -3.85
N GLU A 18 10.21 -2.61 -2.76
CA GLU A 18 9.28 -2.92 -1.66
C GLU A 18 9.51 -2.02 -0.44
N LEU A 19 10.75 -1.59 -0.22
CA LEU A 19 11.15 -0.72 0.89
C LEU A 19 12.16 0.32 0.40
N LEU A 20 11.97 1.57 0.81
CA LEU A 20 12.91 2.66 0.67
C LEU A 20 13.07 3.31 2.04
N GLU A 21 14.23 3.12 2.65
CA GLU A 21 14.57 3.69 3.96
C GLU A 21 15.27 5.03 3.77
N ALA A 22 14.89 6.02 4.57
CA ALA A 22 15.52 7.33 4.64
C ALA A 22 15.63 7.78 6.11
N ASP A 23 16.47 8.78 6.38
CA ASP A 23 16.78 9.21 7.75
C ASP A 23 15.54 9.65 8.56
N THR A 24 14.51 10.15 7.86
CA THR A 24 13.30 10.70 8.50
C THR A 24 12.05 9.90 8.24
N PHE A 25 12.07 8.95 7.29
CA PHE A 25 10.90 8.15 6.95
C PHE A 25 11.27 6.85 6.25
N ASP A 26 10.42 5.85 6.40
CA ASP A 26 10.42 4.67 5.54
C ASP A 26 9.22 4.72 4.60
N LEU A 27 9.46 4.42 3.32
CA LEU A 27 8.43 4.23 2.32
C LEU A 27 8.32 2.74 1.98
N ARG A 28 7.19 2.13 2.34
CA ARG A 28 6.87 0.74 2.01
C ARG A 28 5.92 0.69 0.83
N CYS A 29 6.16 -0.24 -0.08
CA CYS A 29 5.37 -0.45 -1.29
C CYS A 29 4.84 -1.89 -1.35
N PHE A 30 3.53 -2.02 -1.58
CA PHE A 30 2.89 -3.28 -1.93
C PHE A 30 2.30 -3.17 -3.34
N GLN A 31 2.61 -4.14 -4.20
CA GLN A 31 2.04 -4.24 -5.55
C GLN A 31 1.08 -5.42 -5.63
N ALA A 32 -0.16 -5.14 -6.04
CA ALA A 32 -1.15 -6.18 -6.34
C ALA A 32 -0.85 -6.85 -7.69
N LEU A 33 -1.37 -8.06 -7.90
CA LEU A 33 -1.20 -8.82 -9.15
C LEU A 33 -1.80 -8.10 -10.37
N THR A 34 -2.76 -7.21 -10.15
CA THR A 34 -3.36 -6.35 -11.19
C THR A 34 -2.45 -5.17 -11.58
N GLY A 35 -1.31 -5.00 -10.92
CA GLY A 35 -0.35 -3.91 -11.16
C GLY A 35 -0.58 -2.67 -10.30
N THR A 36 -1.71 -2.57 -9.59
CA THR A 36 -2.01 -1.46 -8.66
C THR A 36 -1.02 -1.45 -7.49
N LYS A 37 -0.52 -0.26 -7.12
CA LYS A 37 0.50 -0.11 -6.07
C LYS A 37 -0.02 0.72 -4.91
N PHE A 38 0.30 0.27 -3.72
CA PHE A 38 -0.05 0.89 -2.45
C PHE A 38 1.25 1.29 -1.76
N PHE A 39 1.36 2.57 -1.41
CA PHE A 39 2.51 3.11 -0.71
C PHE A 39 2.07 3.61 0.65
N VAL A 40 2.90 3.39 1.66
CA VAL A 40 2.75 4.00 2.98
C VAL A 40 4.08 4.63 3.39
N VAL A 41 4.00 5.82 3.96
CA VAL A 41 5.13 6.55 4.54
C VAL A 41 4.94 6.54 6.05
N ALA A 42 5.97 6.13 6.78
CA ALA A 42 5.96 6.09 8.24
C ALA A 42 7.32 6.51 8.81
N GLU A 43 7.40 6.62 10.13
CA GLU A 43 8.68 6.85 10.82
C GLU A 43 9.63 5.65 10.60
N PRO A 44 10.96 5.88 10.58
CA PRO A 44 11.92 4.81 10.40
C PRO A 44 11.75 3.68 11.43
N GLY A 45 11.77 2.43 10.96
CA GLY A 45 11.64 1.24 11.82
C GLY A 45 10.20 0.90 12.24
N THR A 46 9.19 1.57 11.68
CA THR A 46 7.78 1.24 11.91
C THR A 46 7.47 -0.19 11.45
N GLN A 47 7.07 -1.06 12.37
CA GLN A 47 6.70 -2.45 12.05
C GLN A 47 5.24 -2.58 11.63
N GLY A 48 4.88 -3.71 11.01
CA GLY A 48 3.49 -4.04 10.66
C GLY A 48 2.97 -3.41 9.35
N LEU A 49 3.76 -2.56 8.68
CA LEU A 49 3.35 -1.87 7.45
C LEU A 49 2.95 -2.82 6.31
N ASP A 50 3.58 -3.99 6.20
CA ASP A 50 3.22 -4.99 5.18
C ASP A 50 1.82 -5.58 5.41
N SER A 51 1.46 -5.77 6.69
CA SER A 51 0.12 -6.24 7.08
C SER A 51 -0.92 -5.15 6.82
N LEU A 52 -0.59 -3.91 7.19
CA LEU A 52 -1.42 -2.74 6.90
C LEU A 52 -1.71 -2.63 5.41
N LEU A 53 -0.69 -2.67 4.55
CA LEU A 53 -0.84 -2.57 3.09
C LEU A 53 -1.70 -3.71 2.51
N LYS A 54 -1.56 -4.94 3.02
CA LYS A 54 -2.44 -6.06 2.64
C LYS A 54 -3.90 -5.84 3.04
N ASN A 55 -4.14 -5.27 4.22
CA ASN A 55 -5.49 -4.92 4.67
C ASN A 55 -6.09 -3.78 3.82
N VAL A 56 -5.30 -2.77 3.47
CA VAL A 56 -5.70 -1.70 2.55
C VAL A 56 -6.07 -2.26 1.18
N TYR A 57 -5.29 -3.23 0.67
CA TYR A 57 -5.63 -3.92 -0.57
C TYR A 57 -6.97 -4.66 -0.47
N GLY A 58 -7.27 -5.31 0.66
CA GLY A 58 -8.58 -5.90 0.91
C GLY A 58 -9.73 -4.89 0.80
N LEU A 59 -9.59 -3.73 1.45
CA LEU A 59 -10.57 -2.65 1.35
C LEU A 59 -10.73 -2.13 -0.09
N TYR A 60 -9.61 -2.03 -0.83
CA TYR A 60 -9.63 -1.61 -2.23
C TYR A 60 -10.42 -2.59 -3.10
N VAL A 61 -10.22 -3.90 -2.91
CA VAL A 61 -10.99 -4.93 -3.63
C VAL A 61 -12.49 -4.81 -3.28
N ASP A 62 -12.82 -4.62 -2.01
CA ASP A 62 -14.22 -4.63 -1.54
C ASP A 62 -15.03 -3.40 -1.94
N TYR A 63 -14.43 -2.21 -1.87
CA TYR A 63 -15.15 -0.96 -2.09
C TYR A 63 -14.90 -0.32 -3.46
N VAL A 64 -13.78 -0.64 -4.10
CA VAL A 64 -13.39 -0.03 -5.38
C VAL A 64 -13.65 -1.01 -6.53
N LEU A 65 -13.03 -2.20 -6.50
CA LEU A 65 -13.14 -3.14 -7.63
C LEU A 65 -14.53 -3.78 -7.77
N LYS A 66 -15.29 -3.89 -6.67
CA LYS A 66 -16.68 -4.36 -6.71
C LYS A 66 -17.67 -3.27 -7.13
N ASN A 67 -17.25 -2.01 -7.22
CA ASN A 67 -18.13 -0.92 -7.61
C ASN A 67 -18.27 -0.90 -9.15
N PRO A 68 -19.46 -1.20 -9.70
CA PRO A 68 -19.65 -1.25 -11.15
C PRO A 68 -19.52 0.11 -11.84
N PHE A 69 -19.52 1.20 -11.08
CA PHE A 69 -19.36 2.57 -11.59
C PHE A 69 -17.92 3.09 -11.44
N TYR A 70 -16.99 2.26 -10.95
CA TYR A 70 -15.59 2.65 -10.86
C TYR A 70 -14.89 2.46 -12.20
N GLU A 71 -14.38 3.54 -12.75
CA GLU A 71 -13.50 3.51 -13.91
C GLU A 71 -12.03 3.46 -13.44
N VAL A 72 -11.27 2.53 -13.99
CA VAL A 72 -9.82 2.45 -13.76
C VAL A 72 -9.20 3.76 -14.25
N GLU A 73 -8.21 4.28 -13.50
CA GLU A 73 -7.55 5.59 -13.73
C GLU A 73 -8.30 6.82 -13.22
N MET A 74 -9.54 6.68 -12.73
CA MET A 74 -10.21 7.76 -12.01
C MET A 74 -9.84 7.73 -10.51
N PRO A 75 -9.81 8.89 -9.84
CA PRO A 75 -9.58 8.93 -8.39
C PRO A 75 -10.68 8.14 -7.67
N ILE A 76 -10.29 7.40 -6.63
CA ILE A 76 -11.22 6.64 -5.78
C ILE A 76 -12.12 7.66 -5.06
N ARG A 77 -13.42 7.66 -5.39
CA ARG A 77 -14.45 8.51 -4.79
C ARG A 77 -15.50 7.65 -4.09
N CYS A 78 -15.06 6.84 -3.14
CA CYS A 78 -15.93 5.96 -2.38
C CYS A 78 -15.83 6.32 -0.89
N GLU A 79 -16.86 6.97 -0.35
CA GLU A 79 -16.88 7.42 1.05
C GLU A 79 -16.74 6.25 2.05
N LEU A 80 -17.31 5.08 1.70
CA LEU A 80 -17.19 3.87 2.51
C LEU A 80 -15.73 3.36 2.57
N PHE A 81 -15.00 3.48 1.45
CA PHE A 81 -13.57 3.15 1.41
C PHE A 81 -12.79 4.10 2.34
N ASP A 82 -13.01 5.41 2.23
CA ASP A 82 -12.30 6.41 3.03
C ASP A 82 -12.57 6.24 4.54
N LEU A 83 -13.83 5.97 4.90
CA LEU A 83 -14.22 5.71 6.28
C LEU A 83 -13.53 4.45 6.82
N SER A 84 -13.56 3.36 6.05
CA SER A 84 -12.98 2.07 6.46
C SER A 84 -11.45 2.14 6.54
N LEU A 85 -10.81 2.84 5.61
CA LEU A 85 -9.37 3.10 5.61
C LEU A 85 -8.95 3.91 6.84
N THR A 86 -9.71 4.96 7.17
CA THR A 86 -9.45 5.79 8.36
C THR A 86 -9.56 4.97 9.64
N GLN A 87 -10.58 4.11 9.74
CA GLN A 87 -10.75 3.21 10.88
C GLN A 87 -9.62 2.18 10.98
N LEU A 88 -9.20 1.60 9.86
CA LEU A 88 -8.09 0.65 9.79
C LEU A 88 -6.79 1.31 10.29
N ILE A 89 -6.43 2.48 9.79
CA ILE A 89 -5.22 3.20 10.20
C ILE A 89 -5.25 3.56 11.69
N ARG A 90 -6.41 3.99 12.21
CA ARG A 90 -6.56 4.29 13.65
C ARG A 90 -6.36 3.04 14.52
N LYS A 91 -6.90 1.90 14.09
CA LYS A 91 -6.71 0.62 14.78
C LYS A 91 -5.25 0.19 14.76
N ASP A 92 -4.59 0.33 13.61
CA ASP A 92 -3.20 -0.07 13.39
C ASP A 92 -2.21 0.80 14.21
N LYS A 93 -2.46 2.12 14.31
CA LYS A 93 -1.73 3.00 15.24
C LYS A 93 -1.82 2.56 16.71
N GLY A 94 -2.92 1.92 17.11
CA GLY A 94 -3.08 1.36 18.46
C GLY A 94 -2.29 0.06 18.69
N VAL A 95 -1.81 -0.59 17.62
CA VAL A 95 -1.03 -1.83 17.67
C VAL A 95 0.47 -1.54 17.58
N ILE A 96 0.87 -0.52 16.80
CA ILE A 96 2.28 -0.15 16.59
C ILE A 96 2.82 0.73 17.73
N GLY A 97 1.96 1.43 18.47
CA GLY A 97 2.33 2.23 19.65
C GLY A 97 2.48 1.46 20.97
N ARG A 98 2.68 0.13 20.92
CA ARG A 98 2.91 -0.72 22.10
C ARG A 98 4.18 -1.56 21.95
#